data_AF-A0A806J809-F1
#
_entry.id   AF-A0A806J809-F1
#
_cell.length_a   1.000
_cell.length_b   1.000
_cell.length_c   1.000
_cell.angle_alpha   90.00
_cell.angle_beta   90.00
_cell.angle_gamma   90.00
#
_symmetry.space_group_name_H-M   'P 1'
#
loop_
_entity.id
_entity.type
_entity.pdbx_description
1 polymer ?
#
loop_
_entity_poly.entity_id
_entity_poly.type
_entity_poly.pdbx_seq_one_letter_code
_entity_poly.pdbx_strand_id
1 'polypeptide(L)'
;MIYLHGKGFTISEISFFQIGLNVSMFIFEIPSGFISDRFGRKSAMLLGSAFTIIYFMGMLFANSAFSIFLFFVIYGFGIALLSGTEQSLIYDELLYKRRKKLYHQIIARYNFISISALAFSSFLGGVIAEYNNWDLIFYLGIVSQTIAIVILYFVTDFYKRNLIDETNKVSIFDILKNTPRNIYALIIPLAVFQGVFSSIVLYYQAVLKDNGFSLLLISGIYSISFFI
;
A
#
# COMPACT_ATOMS: atom_id res chain seq x y z
N MET A 1 -5.84 9.48 9.30
CA MET A 1 -6.76 9.64 10.44
C MET A 1 -6.65 11.02 11.08
N ILE A 2 -5.53 11.36 11.71
CA ILE A 2 -5.39 12.62 12.48
C ILE A 2 -5.66 13.88 11.65
N TYR A 3 -5.17 13.94 10.41
CA TYR A 3 -5.44 15.04 9.47
C TYR A 3 -6.94 15.27 9.23
N LEU A 4 -7.66 14.20 8.88
CA LEU A 4 -9.09 14.27 8.54
C LEU A 4 -9.95 14.61 9.77
N HIS A 5 -9.57 14.08 10.93
CA HIS A 5 -10.19 14.45 12.20
C HIS A 5 -9.95 15.94 12.50
N GLY A 6 -8.75 16.44 12.22
CA GLY A 6 -8.42 17.87 12.31
C GLY A 6 -9.19 18.76 11.33
N LYS A 7 -9.59 18.23 10.16
CA LYS A 7 -10.50 18.89 9.21
C LYS A 7 -11.98 18.89 9.66
N GLY A 8 -12.30 18.25 10.79
CA GLY A 8 -13.65 18.22 11.36
C GLY A 8 -14.50 17.01 10.93
N PHE A 9 -13.92 16.03 10.23
CA PHE A 9 -14.64 14.79 9.92
C PHE A 9 -14.73 13.89 11.16
N THR A 10 -15.90 13.31 11.36
CA THR A 10 -16.14 12.35 12.42
C THR A 10 -15.35 11.06 12.20
N ILE A 11 -15.05 10.33 13.27
CA ILE A 11 -14.36 9.03 13.16
C ILE A 11 -15.10 8.09 12.20
N SER A 12 -16.44 8.06 12.26
CA SER A 12 -17.29 7.24 11.38
C SER A 12 -17.17 7.59 9.90
N GLU A 13 -17.08 8.88 9.54
CA GLU A 13 -16.84 9.29 8.15
C GLU A 13 -15.47 8.86 7.66
N ILE A 14 -14.44 8.99 8.52
CA ILE A 14 -13.09 8.57 8.16
C ILE A 14 -13.02 7.04 8.02
N SER A 15 -13.74 6.29 8.86
CA SER A 15 -13.94 4.85 8.70
C SER A 15 -14.56 4.52 7.35
N PHE A 16 -15.57 5.28 6.92
CA PHE A 16 -16.23 5.08 5.64
C PHE A 16 -15.28 5.31 4.46
N PHE A 17 -14.41 6.33 4.52
CA PHE A 17 -13.37 6.54 3.51
C PHE A 17 -12.39 5.37 3.46
N GLN A 18 -11.97 4.86 4.62
CA GLN A 18 -11.07 3.71 4.71
C GLN A 18 -11.69 2.43 4.14
N ILE A 19 -12.98 2.20 4.37
CA ILE A 19 -13.73 1.10 3.75
C ILE A 19 -13.68 1.23 2.24
N GLY A 20 -13.94 2.43 1.70
CA GLY A 20 -13.85 2.69 0.26
C GLY A 20 -12.49 2.32 -0.34
N LEU A 21 -11.40 2.69 0.34
CA LEU A 21 -10.04 2.32 -0.05
C LEU A 21 -9.85 0.80 -0.07
N ASN A 22 -10.19 0.11 1.01
CA ASN A 22 -9.96 -1.33 1.14
C ASN A 22 -10.82 -2.15 0.16
N VAL A 23 -12.09 -1.78 -0.01
CA VAL A 23 -12.99 -2.42 -0.97
C VAL A 23 -12.52 -2.17 -2.40
N SER A 24 -12.09 -0.95 -2.72
CA SER A 24 -11.49 -0.62 -4.01
C SER A 24 -10.26 -1.48 -4.27
N MET A 25 -9.32 -1.53 -3.32
CA MET A 25 -8.11 -2.34 -3.42
C MET A 25 -8.45 -3.82 -3.71
N PHE A 26 -9.37 -4.41 -2.95
CA PHE A 26 -9.79 -5.80 -3.11
C PHE A 26 -10.43 -6.07 -4.47
N ILE A 27 -11.38 -5.22 -4.91
CA ILE A 27 -12.05 -5.36 -6.21
C ILE A 27 -11.04 -5.26 -7.35
N PHE A 28 -10.09 -4.35 -7.23
CA PHE A 28 -9.11 -4.09 -8.27
C PHE A 28 -7.89 -5.01 -8.25
N GLU A 29 -7.72 -5.87 -7.25
CA GLU A 29 -6.58 -6.79 -7.16
C GLU A 29 -6.54 -7.78 -8.34
N ILE A 30 -7.70 -8.21 -8.84
CA ILE A 30 -7.79 -9.08 -10.02
C ILE A 30 -7.49 -8.29 -11.32
N PRO A 31 -8.17 -7.16 -11.61
CA PRO A 31 -7.80 -6.30 -12.74
C PRO A 31 -6.34 -5.85 -12.74
N SER A 32 -5.79 -5.50 -11.58
CA SER A 32 -4.42 -5.02 -11.46
C SER A 32 -3.41 -6.13 -11.75
N GLY A 33 -3.66 -7.35 -11.28
CA GLY A 33 -2.90 -8.53 -11.64
C GLY A 33 -2.88 -8.76 -13.15
N PHE A 34 -4.05 -8.68 -13.81
CA PHE A 34 -4.14 -8.78 -15.26
C PHE A 34 -3.36 -7.66 -15.99
N ILE A 35 -3.43 -6.42 -15.49
CA ILE A 35 -2.66 -5.30 -16.06
C ILE A 35 -1.15 -5.55 -15.93
N SER A 36 -0.72 -5.98 -14.75
CA SER A 36 0.68 -6.29 -14.43
C SER A 36 1.21 -7.45 -15.28
N ASP A 37 0.40 -8.49 -15.47
CA ASP A 37 0.75 -9.63 -16.33
C ASP A 37 0.73 -9.27 -17.82
N ARG A 38 -0.23 -8.47 -18.28
CA ARG A 38 -0.41 -8.19 -19.72
C ARG A 38 0.49 -7.08 -20.24
N PHE A 39 0.63 -6.00 -19.48
CA PHE A 39 1.36 -4.78 -19.89
C PHE A 39 2.76 -4.70 -19.27
N GLY A 40 3.13 -5.67 -18.45
CA GLY A 40 4.42 -5.73 -17.76
C GLY A 40 4.35 -5.14 -16.35
N ARG A 41 5.27 -5.62 -15.50
CA ARG A 41 5.35 -5.24 -14.08
C ARG A 41 5.66 -3.76 -13.94
N LYS A 42 6.60 -3.26 -14.74
CA LYS A 42 7.00 -1.84 -14.71
C LYS A 42 5.82 -0.91 -15.03
N SER A 43 5.02 -1.25 -16.04
CA SER A 43 3.87 -0.46 -16.46
C SER A 43 2.81 -0.37 -15.36
N ALA A 44 2.53 -1.50 -14.68
CA ALA A 44 1.61 -1.50 -13.54
C ALA A 44 2.14 -0.65 -12.39
N MET A 45 3.44 -0.70 -12.09
CA MET A 45 4.04 0.14 -11.04
C MET A 45 3.95 1.63 -11.37
N LEU A 46 4.25 2.02 -12.61
CA LEU A 46 4.14 3.41 -13.06
C LEU A 46 2.70 3.93 -12.93
N LEU A 47 1.72 3.12 -13.33
CA LEU A 47 0.30 3.46 -13.16
C LEU A 47 -0.08 3.57 -11.69
N GLY A 48 0.35 2.62 -10.86
CA GLY A 48 0.11 2.63 -9.41
C GLY A 48 0.63 3.91 -8.76
N SER A 49 1.89 4.27 -9.00
CA SER A 49 2.49 5.52 -8.52
C SER A 49 1.76 6.76 -9.03
N ALA A 50 1.31 6.77 -10.29
CA ALA A 50 0.53 7.89 -10.84
C ALA A 50 -0.81 8.07 -10.11
N PHE A 51 -1.55 6.98 -9.84
CA PHE A 51 -2.79 7.06 -9.06
C PHE A 51 -2.55 7.49 -7.60
N THR A 52 -1.42 7.09 -7.01
CA THR A 52 -1.02 7.60 -5.68
C THR A 52 -0.72 9.10 -5.70
N ILE A 53 -0.09 9.62 -6.77
CA ILE A 53 0.09 11.07 -6.94
C ILE A 53 -1.26 11.78 -7.07
N ILE A 54 -2.18 11.25 -7.88
CA ILE A 54 -3.53 11.80 -8.03
C ILE A 54 -4.25 11.84 -6.69
N TYR A 55 -4.11 10.81 -5.86
CA TYR A 55 -4.63 10.82 -4.49
C TYR A 55 -4.03 11.97 -3.66
N PHE A 56 -2.69 12.09 -3.59
CA PHE A 56 -2.06 13.16 -2.81
C PHE A 56 -2.43 14.56 -3.30
N MET A 57 -2.47 14.78 -4.61
CA MET A 57 -2.94 16.03 -5.20
C MET A 57 -4.40 16.30 -4.84
N GLY A 58 -5.25 15.27 -4.93
CA GLY A 58 -6.65 15.35 -4.56
C GLY A 58 -6.86 15.77 -3.10
N MET A 59 -6.08 15.20 -2.18
CA MET A 59 -6.19 15.47 -0.75
C MET A 59 -5.80 16.91 -0.35
N LEU A 60 -5.02 17.62 -1.19
CA LEU A 60 -4.71 19.05 -1.01
C LEU A 60 -5.95 19.93 -1.27
N PHE A 61 -6.79 19.56 -2.23
CA PHE A 61 -7.93 20.38 -2.66
C PHE A 61 -9.29 19.84 -2.21
N ALA A 62 -9.35 18.61 -1.69
CA ALA A 62 -10.59 17.97 -1.27
C ALA A 62 -11.16 18.62 0.01
N ASN A 63 -12.38 19.14 -0.11
CA ASN A 63 -13.12 19.82 0.95
C ASN A 63 -14.47 19.17 1.29
N SER A 64 -14.94 18.21 0.48
CA SER A 64 -16.19 17.50 0.74
C SER A 64 -15.94 16.02 1.05
N ALA A 65 -16.79 15.43 1.89
CA ALA A 65 -16.74 13.99 2.21
C ALA A 65 -16.73 13.12 0.93
N PHE A 66 -17.55 13.48 -0.06
CA PHE A 66 -17.60 12.78 -1.34
C PHE A 66 -16.28 12.84 -2.11
N SER A 67 -15.65 14.03 -2.19
CA SER A 67 -14.36 14.17 -2.87
C SER A 67 -13.26 13.36 -2.19
N ILE A 68 -13.22 13.36 -0.86
CA ILE A 68 -12.25 12.58 -0.07
C ILE A 68 -12.48 11.09 -0.30
N PHE A 69 -13.73 10.62 -0.22
CA PHE A 69 -14.07 9.22 -0.50
C PHE A 69 -13.60 8.79 -1.90
N LEU A 70 -13.84 9.61 -2.93
CA LEU A 70 -13.41 9.32 -4.29
C LEU A 70 -11.88 9.18 -4.39
N PHE A 71 -11.12 10.07 -3.76
CA PHE A 71 -9.67 9.98 -3.74
C PHE A 71 -9.17 8.74 -2.97
N PHE A 72 -9.84 8.33 -1.89
CA PHE A 72 -9.54 7.07 -1.20
C PHE A 72 -9.79 5.84 -2.10
N VAL A 73 -10.85 5.84 -2.88
CA VAL A 73 -11.13 4.78 -3.88
C VAL A 73 -10.05 4.75 -4.97
N ILE A 74 -9.66 5.92 -5.50
CA ILE A 74 -8.56 6.05 -6.46
C ILE A 74 -7.25 5.51 -5.87
N TYR A 75 -6.98 5.82 -4.60
CA TYR A 75 -5.79 5.35 -3.93
C TYR A 75 -5.80 3.82 -3.76
N GLY A 76 -6.96 3.23 -3.41
CA GLY A 76 -7.13 1.78 -3.36
C GLY A 76 -6.77 1.10 -4.68
N PHE A 77 -7.17 1.67 -5.81
CA PHE A 77 -6.77 1.19 -7.13
C PHE A 77 -5.26 1.29 -7.37
N GLY A 78 -4.65 2.43 -7.01
CA GLY A 78 -3.20 2.63 -7.09
C GLY A 78 -2.42 1.60 -6.27
N ILE A 79 -2.87 1.31 -5.04
CA ILE A 79 -2.26 0.28 -4.18
C ILE A 79 -2.41 -1.11 -4.81
N ALA A 80 -3.57 -1.45 -5.38
CA ALA A 80 -3.77 -2.75 -6.02
C ALA A 80 -2.79 -3.00 -7.18
N LEU A 81 -2.38 -1.95 -7.92
CA LEU A 81 -1.36 -2.03 -8.98
C LEU A 81 0.06 -2.25 -8.46
N LEU A 82 0.38 -1.66 -7.30
CA LEU A 82 1.68 -1.80 -6.66
C LEU A 82 1.82 -3.15 -5.92
N SER A 83 0.72 -3.63 -5.34
CA SER A 83 0.67 -4.87 -4.55
C SER A 83 1.20 -6.07 -5.36
N GLY A 84 2.20 -6.76 -4.82
CA GLY A 84 2.80 -7.96 -5.42
C GLY A 84 3.66 -7.73 -6.67
N THR A 85 3.52 -6.60 -7.35
CA THR A 85 4.24 -6.29 -8.60
C THR A 85 5.75 -6.12 -8.37
N GLU A 86 6.14 -5.49 -7.26
CA GLU A 86 7.55 -5.26 -6.90
C GLU A 86 8.32 -6.57 -6.66
N GLN A 87 7.74 -7.47 -5.84
CA GLN A 87 8.35 -8.76 -5.55
C GLN A 87 8.40 -9.65 -6.80
N SER A 88 7.37 -9.57 -7.65
CA SER A 88 7.35 -10.28 -8.93
C SER A 88 8.45 -9.80 -9.87
N LEU A 89 8.66 -8.47 -9.97
CA LEU A 89 9.73 -7.90 -10.79
C LEU A 89 11.13 -8.34 -10.31
N ILE A 90 11.36 -8.32 -8.99
CA ILE A 90 12.61 -8.83 -8.39
C ILE A 90 12.80 -10.32 -8.69
N TYR A 91 11.73 -11.11 -8.59
CA TYR A 91 11.77 -12.53 -8.88
C TYR A 91 12.12 -12.79 -10.36
N ASP A 92 11.44 -12.11 -11.28
CA ASP A 92 11.63 -12.23 -12.73
C ASP A 92 13.05 -11.83 -13.14
N GLU A 93 13.60 -10.75 -12.57
CA GLU A 93 14.98 -10.34 -12.81
C GLU A 93 15.99 -11.40 -12.34
N LEU A 94 15.80 -11.94 -11.13
CA LEU A 94 16.70 -12.97 -10.60
C LEU A 94 16.59 -14.28 -11.36
N LEU A 95 15.40 -14.63 -11.85
CA LEU A 95 15.19 -15.77 -12.72
C LEU A 95 15.94 -15.57 -14.05
N TYR A 96 15.77 -14.40 -14.68
CA TYR A 96 16.46 -14.03 -15.91
C TYR A 96 17.99 -14.09 -15.76
N LYS A 97 18.52 -13.57 -14.65
CA LYS A 97 19.96 -13.60 -14.31
C LYS A 97 20.46 -14.95 -13.79
N ARG A 98 19.61 -15.99 -13.69
CA ARG A 98 19.92 -17.31 -13.13
C ARG A 98 20.44 -17.27 -11.68
N ARG A 99 19.95 -16.31 -10.89
CA ARG A 99 20.36 -16.04 -9.49
C ARG A 99 19.25 -16.28 -8.47
N LYS A 100 18.31 -17.20 -8.75
CA LYS A 100 17.15 -17.51 -7.89
C LYS A 100 17.52 -17.81 -6.42
N LYS A 101 18.69 -18.38 -6.15
CA LYS A 101 19.19 -18.64 -4.78
C LYS A 101 19.32 -17.37 -3.92
N LEU A 102 19.49 -16.20 -4.55
CA LEU A 102 19.60 -14.90 -3.85
C LEU A 102 18.25 -14.27 -3.51
N TYR A 103 17.13 -14.84 -4.00
CA TYR A 103 15.80 -14.24 -3.85
C TYR A 103 15.45 -13.94 -2.39
N HIS A 104 15.61 -14.92 -1.50
CA HIS A 104 15.30 -14.74 -0.07
C HIS A 104 16.16 -13.66 0.58
N GLN A 105 17.44 -13.56 0.21
CA GLN A 105 18.34 -12.53 0.76
C GLN A 105 17.96 -11.13 0.26
N ILE A 106 17.59 -11.01 -1.01
CA ILE A 106 17.21 -9.72 -1.61
C ILE A 106 15.85 -9.27 -1.07
N ILE A 107 14.86 -10.16 -0.99
CA ILE A 107 13.55 -9.85 -0.40
C ILE A 107 13.66 -9.49 1.09
N ALA A 108 14.51 -10.19 1.85
CA ALA A 108 14.74 -9.84 3.26
C ALA A 108 15.31 -8.42 3.40
N ARG A 109 16.29 -8.04 2.57
CA ARG A 109 16.85 -6.68 2.55
C ARG A 109 15.82 -5.65 2.10
N TYR A 110 15.07 -5.95 1.05
CA TYR A 110 13.98 -5.09 0.58
C TYR A 110 12.96 -4.84 1.70
N ASN A 111 12.47 -5.89 2.36
CA ASN A 111 11.51 -5.75 3.46
C ASN A 111 12.09 -4.94 4.62
N PHE A 112 13.35 -5.17 4.99
CA PHE A 112 14.00 -4.40 6.05
C PHE A 112 14.08 -2.89 5.72
N ILE A 113 14.46 -2.56 4.48
CA ILE A 113 14.52 -1.16 4.01
C ILE A 113 13.10 -0.56 3.99
N SER A 114 12.11 -1.28 3.48
CA SER A 114 10.71 -0.82 3.41
C SER A 114 10.13 -0.55 4.80
N ILE A 115 10.33 -1.46 5.75
CA ILE A 115 9.88 -1.30 7.14
C ILE A 115 10.58 -0.11 7.80
N SER A 116 11.89 0.03 7.60
CA SER A 116 12.66 1.16 8.14
C SER A 116 12.19 2.50 7.55
N ALA A 117 11.87 2.54 6.25
CA ALA A 117 11.32 3.71 5.58
C ALA A 117 9.90 4.04 6.08
N LEU A 118 9.06 3.03 6.34
CA LEU A 118 7.73 3.22 6.94
C LEU A 118 7.82 3.80 8.35
N ALA A 119 8.73 3.29 9.18
CA ALA A 119 8.98 3.82 10.52
C ALA A 119 9.43 5.29 10.45
N PHE A 120 10.45 5.57 9.64
CA PHE A 120 11.00 6.92 9.47
C PHE A 120 9.97 7.91 8.91
N SER A 121 9.20 7.52 7.89
CA SER A 121 8.15 8.35 7.30
C SER A 121 7.01 8.63 8.28
N SER A 122 6.63 7.63 9.09
CA SER A 122 5.62 7.78 10.15
C SER A 122 6.07 8.77 11.23
N PHE A 123 7.33 8.68 11.65
CA PHE A 123 7.92 9.63 12.59
C PHE A 123 7.96 11.06 12.02
N LEU A 124 8.49 11.22 10.80
CA LEU A 124 8.51 12.51 10.11
C LEU A 124 7.10 13.10 9.93
N GLY A 125 6.12 12.27 9.59
CA GLY A 125 4.73 12.70 9.47
C GLY A 125 4.17 13.26 10.77
N GLY A 126 4.52 12.67 11.91
CA GLY A 126 4.14 13.19 13.23
C GLY A 126 4.80 14.51 13.59
N VAL A 127 6.09 14.66 13.28
CA VAL A 127 6.83 15.93 13.47
C VAL A 127 6.19 17.04 12.64
N ILE A 128 5.89 16.78 11.36
CA ILE A 128 5.26 17.77 10.46
C ILE A 128 3.85 18.14 10.96
N ALA A 129 3.10 17.15 11.45
CA ALA A 129 1.76 17.34 12.00
C ALA A 129 1.74 18.25 13.23
N GLU A 130 2.79 18.27 14.05
CA GLU A 130 2.88 19.13 15.23
C GLU A 130 2.95 20.62 14.86
N TYR A 131 3.59 20.96 13.75
CA TYR A 131 3.65 22.32 13.22
C TYR A 131 2.38 22.71 12.43
N ASN A 132 1.32 21.89 12.45
CA ASN A 132 0.07 22.09 11.69
C ASN A 132 0.24 22.22 10.16
N ASN A 133 1.37 21.84 9.61
CA ASN A 133 1.67 21.95 8.17
C ASN A 133 1.28 20.67 7.43
N TRP A 134 -0.02 20.34 7.45
CA TRP A 134 -0.55 19.10 6.85
C TRP A 134 -0.32 19.00 5.34
N ASP A 135 -0.34 20.13 4.63
CA ASP A 135 -0.10 20.19 3.19
C ASP A 135 1.29 19.68 2.80
N LEU A 136 2.27 19.89 3.68
CA LEU A 136 3.66 19.45 3.46
C LEU A 136 3.76 17.92 3.38
N ILE A 137 2.91 17.19 4.11
CA ILE A 137 2.84 15.72 4.03
C ILE A 137 2.44 15.28 2.61
N PHE A 138 1.46 15.95 2.02
CA PHE A 138 0.99 15.63 0.66
C PHE A 138 2.03 16.04 -0.40
N TYR A 139 2.68 17.20 -0.26
CA TYR A 139 3.76 17.62 -1.15
C TYR A 139 4.94 16.63 -1.12
N LEU A 140 5.38 16.21 0.07
CA LEU A 140 6.43 15.19 0.20
C LEU A 140 6.00 13.85 -0.44
N GLY A 141 4.73 13.46 -0.29
CA GLY A 141 4.17 12.29 -0.95
C GLY A 141 4.25 12.37 -2.47
N ILE A 142 3.87 13.52 -3.05
CA ILE A 142 3.95 13.78 -4.50
C ILE A 142 5.40 13.71 -4.98
N VAL A 143 6.33 14.39 -4.28
CA VAL A 143 7.76 14.38 -4.62
C VAL A 143 8.33 12.96 -4.55
N SER A 144 8.03 12.22 -3.47
CA SER A 144 8.48 10.84 -3.29
C SER A 144 8.02 9.93 -4.43
N GLN A 145 6.74 10.00 -4.81
CA GLN A 145 6.19 9.19 -5.89
C GLN A 145 6.71 9.62 -7.27
N THR A 146 6.98 10.90 -7.47
CA THR A 146 7.60 11.41 -8.69
C THR A 146 9.02 10.88 -8.83
N ILE A 147 9.81 10.89 -7.75
CA ILE A 147 11.15 10.28 -7.72
C ILE A 147 11.06 8.79 -8.01
N ALA A 148 10.09 8.08 -7.43
CA ALA A 148 9.86 6.66 -7.70
C ALA A 148 9.58 6.40 -9.20
N ILE A 149 8.72 7.20 -9.84
CA ILE A 149 8.44 7.11 -11.28
C ILE A 149 9.72 7.34 -12.10
N VAL A 150 10.52 8.35 -11.77
CA VAL A 150 11.78 8.65 -12.46
C VAL A 150 12.75 7.47 -12.34
N ILE A 151 12.95 6.93 -11.14
CA ILE A 151 13.83 5.77 -10.91
C ILE A 151 13.31 4.56 -11.68
N LEU A 152 12.00 4.27 -11.58
CA LEU A 152 11.37 3.14 -12.28
C LEU A 152 11.49 3.26 -13.79
N TYR A 153 11.50 4.47 -14.34
CA TYR A 153 11.69 4.68 -15.77
C TYR A 153 13.04 4.14 -16.25
N PHE A 154 14.10 4.19 -15.42
CA PHE A 154 15.41 3.61 -15.74
C PHE A 154 15.52 2.11 -15.45
N VAL A 155 14.58 1.54 -14.69
CA VAL A 155 14.55 0.09 -14.45
C VAL A 155 14.12 -0.62 -15.73
N THR A 156 14.90 -1.61 -16.14
CA THR A 156 14.54 -2.47 -17.27
C THR A 156 13.46 -3.44 -16.83
N ASP A 157 12.35 -3.50 -17.57
CA ASP A 157 11.37 -4.55 -17.36
C ASP A 157 11.92 -5.85 -17.94
N PHE A 158 12.19 -6.84 -17.08
CA PHE A 158 12.70 -8.16 -17.47
C PHE A 158 11.57 -9.14 -17.81
N TYR A 159 10.34 -8.65 -17.98
CA TYR A 159 9.18 -9.44 -18.33
C TYR A 159 9.34 -10.13 -19.70
N LYS A 160 9.70 -11.41 -19.67
CA LYS A 160 9.66 -12.29 -20.84
C LYS A 160 8.36 -13.08 -20.84
N ARG A 161 7.44 -12.67 -21.74
CA ARG A 161 6.27 -13.46 -22.16
C ARG A 161 6.64 -14.87 -22.69
N ASN A 162 7.93 -15.16 -22.91
CA ASN A 162 8.44 -16.38 -23.55
C ASN A 162 9.29 -17.30 -22.65
N LEU A 163 9.29 -17.14 -21.31
CA LEU A 163 10.02 -18.06 -20.41
C LEU A 163 9.13 -19.05 -19.65
N ILE A 164 7.81 -18.95 -19.79
CA ILE A 164 6.85 -19.87 -19.19
C ILE A 164 5.85 -20.22 -20.29
N ASP A 165 6.10 -21.34 -20.97
CA ASP A 165 5.09 -22.01 -21.80
C ASP A 165 3.80 -22.15 -20.98
N GLU A 166 2.69 -21.72 -21.57
CA GLU A 166 1.30 -22.05 -21.22
C GLU A 166 1.08 -22.62 -19.80
N THR A 167 1.35 -21.83 -18.75
CA THR A 167 0.67 -22.12 -17.48
C THR A 167 -0.77 -21.76 -17.73
N ASN A 168 -1.62 -22.81 -17.83
CA ASN A 168 -3.08 -22.73 -17.76
C ASN A 168 -3.49 -21.44 -17.05
N LYS A 169 -4.33 -20.63 -17.68
CA LYS A 169 -5.03 -19.53 -17.00
C LYS A 169 -5.92 -20.16 -15.93
N VAL A 170 -5.33 -20.57 -14.81
CA VAL A 170 -6.07 -21.12 -13.69
C VAL A 170 -6.81 -19.93 -13.12
N SER A 171 -8.13 -19.95 -13.25
CA SER A 171 -8.95 -18.90 -12.68
C SER A 171 -8.75 -18.92 -11.17
N ILE A 172 -8.70 -17.75 -10.53
CA ILE A 172 -8.66 -17.67 -9.05
C ILE A 172 -9.84 -18.44 -8.45
N PHE A 173 -10.99 -18.48 -9.15
CA PHE A 173 -12.13 -19.30 -8.77
C PHE A 173 -11.83 -20.81 -8.79
N ASP A 174 -11.01 -21.28 -9.73
CA ASP A 174 -10.57 -22.66 -9.78
C ASP A 174 -9.57 -22.96 -8.66
N ILE A 175 -8.68 -22.01 -8.34
CA ILE A 175 -7.76 -22.13 -7.21
C ILE A 175 -8.55 -22.24 -5.90
N LEU A 176 -9.50 -21.32 -5.67
CA LEU A 176 -10.36 -21.34 -4.50
C LEU A 176 -11.16 -22.65 -4.43
N LYS A 177 -11.82 -23.06 -5.51
CA LYS A 177 -12.63 -24.29 -5.51
C LYS A 177 -11.80 -25.55 -5.24
N ASN A 178 -10.56 -25.60 -5.72
CA ASN A 178 -9.67 -26.75 -5.57
C ASN A 178 -8.77 -26.68 -4.31
N THR A 179 -8.86 -25.61 -3.51
CA THR A 179 -8.06 -25.46 -2.30
C THR A 179 -8.59 -26.39 -1.19
N PRO A 180 -7.75 -27.23 -0.57
CA PRO A 180 -8.17 -28.13 0.49
C PRO A 180 -8.71 -27.38 1.72
N ARG A 181 -9.70 -27.97 2.39
CA ARG A 181 -10.37 -27.38 3.56
C ARG A 181 -9.41 -26.93 4.68
N ASN A 182 -8.29 -27.63 4.86
CA ASN A 182 -7.28 -27.29 5.86
C ASN A 182 -6.61 -25.93 5.61
N ILE A 183 -6.45 -25.53 4.34
CA ILE A 183 -5.90 -24.22 3.99
C ILE A 183 -6.91 -23.12 4.32
N TYR A 184 -8.20 -23.34 4.07
CA TYR A 184 -9.25 -22.40 4.51
C TYR A 184 -9.29 -22.23 6.04
N ALA A 185 -9.13 -23.32 6.78
CA ALA A 185 -9.06 -23.29 8.23
C ALA A 185 -7.85 -22.49 8.78
N LEU A 186 -6.80 -22.29 7.97
CA LEU A 186 -5.67 -21.42 8.30
C LEU A 186 -5.89 -19.98 7.83
N ILE A 187 -6.33 -19.78 6.59
CA ILE A 187 -6.45 -18.45 5.97
C ILE A 187 -7.55 -17.62 6.63
N ILE A 188 -8.74 -18.20 6.87
CA ILE A 188 -9.89 -17.42 7.36
C ILE A 188 -9.60 -16.82 8.74
N PRO A 189 -9.13 -17.57 9.75
CA PRO A 189 -8.81 -16.97 11.05
C PRO A 189 -7.70 -15.93 10.97
N LEU A 190 -6.66 -16.15 10.14
CA LEU A 190 -5.58 -15.19 9.94
C LEU A 190 -6.07 -13.88 9.32
N ALA A 191 -6.94 -13.97 8.30
CA ALA A 191 -7.54 -12.80 7.67
C ALA A 191 -8.42 -12.01 8.65
N VAL A 192 -9.24 -12.71 9.45
CA VAL A 192 -10.06 -12.06 10.49
C VAL A 192 -9.18 -11.40 11.55
N PHE A 193 -8.15 -12.09 12.03
CA PHE A 193 -7.20 -11.55 13.00
C PHE A 193 -6.51 -10.30 12.47
N GLN A 194 -6.02 -10.34 11.22
CA GLN A 194 -5.39 -9.19 10.57
C GLN A 194 -6.37 -8.01 10.42
N GLY A 195 -7.63 -8.27 10.05
CA GLY A 195 -8.68 -7.25 9.97
C GLY A 195 -8.94 -6.55 11.32
N VAL A 196 -9.04 -7.32 12.40
CA VAL A 196 -9.22 -6.77 13.75
C VAL A 196 -7.97 -5.98 14.18
N PHE A 197 -6.78 -6.56 13.98
CA PHE A 197 -5.52 -5.93 14.38
C PHE A 197 -5.29 -4.62 13.63
N SER A 198 -5.46 -4.61 12.30
CA SER A 198 -5.35 -3.39 11.48
C SER A 198 -6.32 -2.29 11.91
N SER A 199 -7.53 -2.66 12.35
CA SER A 199 -8.50 -1.70 12.90
C SER A 199 -7.97 -1.06 14.18
N ILE A 200 -7.42 -1.85 15.11
CA ILE A 200 -6.81 -1.33 16.35
C ILE A 200 -5.67 -0.35 16.01
N VAL A 201 -4.77 -0.76 15.11
CA VAL A 201 -3.62 0.07 14.66
C VAL A 201 -4.08 1.38 14.00
N LEU A 202 -5.23 1.38 13.33
CA LEU A 202 -5.75 2.57 12.67
C LEU A 202 -6.35 3.59 13.65
N TYR A 203 -7.05 3.14 14.70
CA TYR A 203 -7.78 4.03 15.62
C TYR A 203 -7.00 4.40 16.89
N TYR A 204 -6.01 3.62 17.33
CA TYR A 204 -5.33 3.90 18.59
C TYR A 204 -4.66 5.29 18.60
N GLN A 205 -4.15 5.77 17.45
CA GLN A 205 -3.54 7.10 17.34
C GLN A 205 -4.55 8.23 17.62
N ALA A 206 -5.81 8.08 17.16
CA ALA A 206 -6.87 9.04 17.42
C ALA A 206 -7.23 9.04 18.91
N VAL A 207 -7.40 7.85 19.50
CA VAL A 207 -7.69 7.70 20.93
C VAL A 207 -6.60 8.33 21.79
N LEU A 208 -5.31 8.11 21.49
CA LEU A 208 -4.22 8.74 22.23
C LEU A 208 -4.26 10.27 22.10
N LYS A 209 -4.56 10.79 20.91
CA LYS A 209 -4.68 12.23 20.72
C LYS A 209 -5.83 12.83 21.55
N ASP A 210 -6.98 12.16 21.59
CA ASP A 210 -8.13 12.60 22.38
C ASP A 210 -7.88 12.55 23.90
N ASN A 211 -6.95 11.68 24.35
CA ASN A 211 -6.48 11.63 25.73
C ASN A 211 -5.35 12.64 26.06
N GLY A 212 -5.06 13.58 25.14
CA GLY A 212 -4.12 14.67 25.38
C GLY A 212 -2.64 14.34 25.14
N PHE A 213 -2.33 13.18 24.55
CA PHE A 213 -0.94 12.85 24.19
C PHE A 213 -0.45 13.71 23.01
N SER A 214 0.83 14.12 23.06
CA SER A 214 1.44 14.89 21.98
C SER A 214 1.60 14.07 20.70
N LEU A 215 1.54 14.74 19.55
CA LEU A 215 1.69 14.10 18.24
C LEU A 215 3.06 13.42 18.09
N LEU A 216 4.11 14.02 18.63
CA LEU A 216 5.46 13.44 18.66
C LEU A 216 5.51 12.09 19.37
N LEU A 217 4.87 11.99 20.54
CA LEU A 217 4.85 10.77 21.32
C LEU A 217 4.06 9.68 20.58
N ILE A 218 2.90 10.04 20.02
CA ILE A 218 2.06 9.11 19.23
C ILE A 218 2.84 8.58 18.01
N SER A 219 3.51 9.45 17.26
CA SER A 219 4.31 9.04 16.10
C SER A 219 5.56 8.26 16.48
N GLY A 220 6.18 8.57 17.62
CA GLY A 220 7.31 7.80 18.15
C GLY A 220 6.92 6.37 18.48
N ILE A 221 5.81 6.18 19.21
CA ILE A 221 5.26 4.85 19.51
C ILE A 221 4.90 4.12 18.21
N TYR A 222 4.25 4.80 17.26
CA TYR A 222 3.89 4.18 15.99
C TYR A 222 5.11 3.73 15.20
N SER A 223 6.14 4.58 15.10
CA SER A 223 7.38 4.27 14.40
C SER A 223 8.09 3.06 15.02
N ILE A 224 8.10 2.95 16.34
CA ILE A 224 8.73 1.82 17.04
C ILE A 224 7.95 0.52 16.81
N SER A 225 6.62 0.59 16.68
CA SER A 225 5.77 -0.59 16.47
C SER A 225 6.06 -1.35 15.17
N PHE A 226 6.74 -0.72 14.20
CA PHE A 226 7.19 -1.41 12.97
C PHE A 226 8.33 -2.41 13.20
N PHE A 227 9.02 -2.35 14.34
CA PHE A 227 10.16 -3.21 14.66
C PHE A 227 9.86 -4.31 15.70
N ILE A 228 8.65 -4.31 16.28
CA ILE A 228 8.21 -5.24 17.34
C ILE A 228 7.20 -6.22 16.73
#